data_AF-A0A1H7L3X1-F1
#
_entry.id   AF-A0A1H7L3X1-F1
#
_cell.length_a   1.000
_cell.length_b   1.000
_cell.length_c   1.000
_cell.angle_alpha   90.00
_cell.angle_beta   90.00
_cell.angle_gamma   90.00
#
_symmetry.space_group_name_H-M   'P 1'
#
loop_
_entity.id
_entity.type
_entity.pdbx_description
1 polymer ?
#
loop_
_entity_poly.entity_id
_entity_poly.type
_entity_poly.pdbx_seq_one_letter_code
_entity_poly.pdbx_strand_id
1 'polypeptide(L)'
;MEAFIPLNIDPFIAVGHLTRLGQFQTSKQAKGLSVDFPMLSCPIAAEDTHFVPSVGGVSYGMGFGNVSAFGSPLMTMRLQLNGTQIYWLADLTDPEVWAAYDRWKRAGRVPISLNFDASNKRERVFCVPEVSRKPSSLEELRVYAGKPLTDYVWETMMTLSTSGLLQRQATTDLPDVRLECVLVNLLVTKRLEPFVKGRLHDRKPKVAMPSSRLRDAI
;
A
#
# COMPACT_ATOMS: atom_id res chain seq x y z
N MET A 1 -0.62 3.50 -26.10
CA MET A 1 -1.87 3.45 -25.30
C MET A 1 -1.49 3.77 -23.88
N GLU A 2 -1.78 4.99 -23.46
CA GLU A 2 -1.35 5.57 -22.18
C GLU A 2 -2.17 5.01 -21.02
N ALA A 3 -1.54 4.87 -19.85
CA ALA A 3 -2.23 4.47 -18.62
C ALA A 3 -3.23 5.54 -18.21
N PHE A 4 -4.43 5.11 -17.80
CA PHE A 4 -5.45 5.99 -17.25
C PHE A 4 -4.99 6.46 -15.87
N ILE A 5 -4.77 7.76 -15.71
CA ILE A 5 -4.41 8.39 -14.44
C ILE A 5 -5.66 9.14 -13.94
N PRO A 6 -6.45 8.57 -13.02
CA PRO A 6 -7.55 9.30 -12.41
C PRO A 6 -6.99 10.41 -11.50
N LEU A 7 -7.20 11.66 -11.89
CA LEU A 7 -6.98 12.84 -11.03
C LEU A 7 -8.24 13.08 -10.21
N ASN A 8 -8.30 12.54 -9.00
CA ASN A 8 -9.41 12.78 -8.06
C ASN A 8 -9.11 14.01 -7.19
N ILE A 9 -10.08 14.94 -7.08
CA ILE A 9 -9.91 16.31 -6.54
C ILE A 9 -10.09 16.36 -5.00
N ASP A 10 -10.40 15.23 -4.36
CA ASP A 10 -10.18 15.00 -2.93
C ASP A 10 -9.42 13.67 -2.79
N PRO A 11 -8.13 13.68 -2.43
CA PRO A 11 -7.35 12.45 -2.40
C PRO A 11 -7.78 11.63 -1.18
N PHE A 12 -8.69 10.68 -1.38
CA PHE A 12 -8.82 9.54 -0.48
C PHE A 12 -7.52 8.76 -0.60
N ILE A 13 -6.68 8.87 0.44
CA ILE A 13 -5.40 8.19 0.47
C ILE A 13 -5.61 6.82 1.07
N ALA A 14 -5.27 5.79 0.30
CA ALA A 14 -5.34 4.43 0.75
C ALA A 14 -4.27 4.20 1.83
N VAL A 15 -4.70 3.76 3.01
CA VAL A 15 -3.85 3.58 4.20
C VAL A 15 -3.77 2.10 4.55
N GLY A 16 -2.58 1.51 4.38
CA GLY A 16 -2.24 0.19 4.86
C GLY A 16 -1.62 0.23 6.26
N HIS A 17 -1.58 -0.93 6.92
CA HIS A 17 -1.04 -1.08 8.27
C HIS A 17 -0.17 -2.32 8.41
N LEU A 18 0.70 -2.29 9.43
CA LEU A 18 1.30 -3.51 9.98
C LEU A 18 0.34 -4.11 11.00
N THR A 19 -0.17 -5.29 10.66
CA THR A 19 -1.09 -6.05 11.51
C THR A 19 -0.45 -7.38 11.89
N ARG A 20 -1.09 -8.12 12.79
CA ARG A 20 -0.64 -9.45 13.20
C ARG A 20 -1.30 -10.52 12.35
N LEU A 21 -0.56 -11.58 12.05
CA LEU A 21 -1.03 -12.69 11.26
C LEU A 21 -2.19 -13.46 11.88
N GLY A 22 -2.37 -13.42 13.21
CA GLY A 22 -3.23 -14.32 14.00
C GLY A 22 -4.57 -14.73 13.38
N GLN A 23 -5.31 -13.83 12.72
CA GLN A 23 -6.59 -14.16 12.07
C GLN A 23 -6.46 -15.10 10.85
N PHE A 24 -5.28 -15.23 10.26
CA PHE A 24 -4.97 -16.08 9.11
C PHE A 24 -4.04 -17.25 9.46
N GLN A 25 -3.79 -17.50 10.75
CA GLN A 25 -2.88 -18.55 11.22
C GLN A 25 -3.26 -19.96 10.72
N THR A 26 -4.55 -20.20 10.51
CA THR A 26 -5.09 -21.48 10.02
C THR A 26 -4.91 -21.67 8.52
N SER A 27 -4.52 -20.63 7.77
CA SER A 27 -4.25 -20.73 6.34
C SER A 27 -3.05 -21.62 6.06
N LYS A 28 -3.17 -22.50 5.05
CA LYS A 28 -2.05 -23.33 4.58
C LYS A 28 -0.84 -22.49 4.16
N GLN A 29 -1.07 -21.28 3.63
CA GLN A 29 -0.01 -20.36 3.19
C GLN A 29 0.78 -19.76 4.38
N ALA A 30 0.16 -19.67 5.56
CA ALA A 30 0.76 -19.14 6.79
C ALA A 30 1.60 -20.18 7.55
N LYS A 31 1.70 -21.43 7.07
CA LYS A 31 2.35 -22.52 7.79
C LYS A 31 3.79 -22.16 8.22
N GLY A 32 4.08 -22.35 9.50
CA GLY A 32 5.40 -22.08 10.10
C GLY A 32 5.70 -20.61 10.40
N LEU A 33 4.74 -19.70 10.22
CA LEU A 33 4.81 -18.34 10.75
C LEU A 33 4.12 -18.27 12.12
N SER A 34 4.56 -17.38 12.99
CA SER A 34 3.96 -17.19 14.32
C SER A 34 2.71 -16.30 14.27
N VAL A 35 1.84 -16.40 15.28
CA VAL A 35 0.58 -15.61 15.36
C VAL A 35 0.80 -14.10 15.41
N ASP A 36 1.95 -13.68 15.93
CA ASP A 36 2.36 -12.29 16.03
C ASP A 36 3.18 -11.83 14.81
N PHE A 37 3.35 -12.67 13.79
CA PHE A 37 4.16 -12.36 12.63
C PHE A 37 3.57 -11.15 11.87
N PRO A 38 4.42 -10.18 11.47
CA PRO A 38 3.96 -8.95 10.83
C PRO A 38 3.34 -9.25 9.47
N MET A 39 2.20 -8.64 9.22
CA MET A 39 1.43 -8.77 7.99
C MET A 39 1.07 -7.38 7.47
N LEU A 40 1.27 -7.15 6.18
CA LEU A 40 0.80 -5.92 5.53
C LEU A 40 -0.70 -6.01 5.29
N SER A 41 -1.42 -4.94 5.59
CA SER A 41 -2.78 -4.75 5.12
C SER A 41 -2.82 -3.72 4.00
N CYS A 42 -3.73 -3.92 3.04
CA CYS A 42 -4.05 -2.96 2.00
C CYS A 42 -5.56 -2.82 1.92
N PRO A 43 -6.14 -1.63 2.11
CA PRO A 43 -7.50 -1.38 1.69
C PRO A 43 -7.54 -1.38 0.15
N ILE A 44 -8.59 -1.95 -0.42
CA ILE A 44 -8.88 -1.90 -1.85
C ILE A 44 -10.23 -1.20 -2.02
N ALA A 45 -10.22 -0.07 -2.72
CA ALA A 45 -11.43 0.68 -3.01
C ALA A 45 -12.38 -0.14 -3.89
N ALA A 46 -13.68 0.16 -3.79
CA ALA A 46 -14.69 -0.53 -4.61
C ALA A 46 -14.38 -0.38 -6.12
N GLU A 47 -13.92 0.80 -6.54
CA GLU A 47 -13.52 1.08 -7.92
C GLU A 47 -12.31 0.26 -8.38
N ASP A 48 -11.37 -0.08 -7.50
CA ASP A 48 -10.16 -0.84 -7.86
C ASP A 48 -10.32 -2.35 -7.79
N THR A 49 -11.46 -2.86 -7.30
CA THR A 49 -11.62 -4.29 -7.00
C THR A 49 -11.48 -5.18 -8.24
N HIS A 50 -11.83 -4.66 -9.42
CA HIS A 50 -11.75 -5.40 -10.68
C HIS A 50 -10.30 -5.64 -11.15
N PHE A 51 -9.34 -4.83 -10.68
CA PHE A 51 -7.92 -5.02 -10.97
C PHE A 51 -7.26 -6.10 -10.11
N VAL A 52 -7.86 -6.42 -8.95
CA VAL A 52 -7.30 -7.45 -8.07
C VAL A 52 -7.91 -8.81 -8.45
N PRO A 53 -7.12 -9.81 -8.86
CA PRO A 53 -7.65 -11.10 -9.31
C PRO A 53 -8.25 -11.93 -8.16
N SER A 54 -9.33 -12.65 -8.44
CA SER A 54 -9.96 -13.58 -7.49
C SER A 54 -9.10 -14.83 -7.31
N VAL A 55 -9.31 -15.55 -6.21
CA VAL A 55 -8.50 -16.71 -5.80
C VAL A 55 -8.28 -17.69 -6.97
N GLY A 56 -7.02 -18.05 -7.24
CA GLY A 56 -6.60 -19.05 -8.24
C GLY A 56 -5.79 -18.47 -9.40
N GLY A 57 -4.76 -19.19 -9.86
CA GLY A 57 -3.98 -18.83 -11.07
C GLY A 57 -3.23 -17.49 -10.99
N VAL A 58 -2.92 -17.01 -9.78
CA VAL A 58 -2.28 -15.70 -9.57
C VAL A 58 -0.76 -15.85 -9.50
N SER A 59 -0.06 -15.15 -10.40
CA SER A 59 1.37 -14.92 -10.26
C SER A 59 1.57 -13.73 -9.32
N TYR A 60 2.37 -13.93 -8.27
CA TYR A 60 2.74 -12.89 -7.33
C TYR A 60 4.24 -12.61 -7.34
N GLY A 61 4.60 -11.34 -7.38
CA GLY A 61 5.95 -10.83 -7.17
C GLY A 61 5.97 -9.93 -5.95
N MET A 62 6.99 -10.03 -5.11
CA MET A 62 7.17 -9.13 -3.97
C MET A 62 8.57 -8.53 -3.99
N GLY A 63 8.63 -7.20 -3.98
CA GLY A 63 9.84 -6.42 -4.04
C GLY A 63 9.94 -5.40 -2.92
N PHE A 64 11.17 -5.08 -2.55
CA PHE A 64 11.49 -3.93 -1.71
C PHE A 64 12.37 -2.97 -2.50
N GLY A 65 12.26 -1.69 -2.19
CA GLY A 65 13.08 -0.64 -2.77
C GLY A 65 13.06 0.59 -1.90
N ASN A 66 13.71 1.63 -2.38
CA ASN A 66 13.63 2.95 -1.79
C ASN A 66 13.22 3.96 -2.85
N VAL A 67 12.66 5.06 -2.38
CA VAL A 67 12.48 6.26 -3.19
C VAL A 67 13.16 7.39 -2.43
N SER A 68 14.22 7.92 -3.02
CA SER A 68 14.94 9.09 -2.49
C SER A 68 14.34 10.40 -3.01
N ALA A 69 13.06 10.40 -3.36
CA ALA A 69 12.39 11.59 -3.86
C ALA A 69 12.33 12.64 -2.75
N PHE A 70 12.66 13.87 -3.14
CA PHE A 70 12.67 15.02 -2.24
C PHE A 70 13.60 14.84 -1.01
N GLY A 71 14.59 13.94 -1.07
CA GLY A 71 15.55 13.75 0.03
C GLY A 71 14.97 13.08 1.29
N SER A 72 13.72 12.62 1.27
CA SER A 72 13.11 11.86 2.36
C SER A 72 13.46 10.37 2.25
N PRO A 73 13.93 9.72 3.33
CA PRO A 73 14.25 8.30 3.29
C PRO A 73 12.95 7.48 3.37
N LEU A 74 12.42 7.07 2.20
CA LEU A 74 11.22 6.23 2.12
C LEU A 74 11.54 4.84 1.57
N MET A 75 10.93 3.82 2.18
CA MET A 75 10.90 2.45 1.70
C MET A 75 9.67 2.27 0.83
N THR A 76 9.84 1.62 -0.32
CA THR A 76 8.72 1.09 -1.11
C THR A 76 8.66 -0.42 -0.94
N MET A 77 7.49 -0.93 -0.57
CA MET A 77 7.17 -2.35 -0.63
C MET A 77 6.20 -2.56 -1.78
N ARG A 78 6.45 -3.52 -2.66
CA ARG A 78 5.71 -3.70 -3.91
C ARG A 78 5.20 -5.12 -4.02
N LEU A 79 3.89 -5.29 -4.06
CA LEU A 79 3.25 -6.55 -4.41
C LEU A 79 2.71 -6.43 -5.83
N GLN A 80 3.18 -7.26 -6.76
CA GLN A 80 2.52 -7.41 -8.05
C GLN A 80 1.66 -8.67 -8.05
N LEU A 81 0.41 -8.54 -8.47
CA LEU A 81 -0.58 -9.60 -8.68
C LEU A 81 -1.05 -9.51 -10.13
N ASN A 82 -0.54 -10.39 -10.98
CA ASN A 82 -0.76 -10.31 -12.43
C ASN A 82 -0.45 -8.88 -12.94
N GLY A 83 -1.40 -8.20 -13.60
CA GLY A 83 -1.24 -6.85 -14.12
C GLY A 83 -1.33 -5.73 -13.07
N THR A 84 -1.57 -6.03 -11.80
CA THR A 84 -1.80 -5.02 -10.76
C THR A 84 -0.64 -4.96 -9.78
N GLN A 85 -0.04 -3.79 -9.62
CA GLN A 85 1.04 -3.56 -8.64
C GLN A 85 0.56 -2.66 -7.51
N ILE A 86 0.80 -3.08 -6.28
CA ILE A 86 0.40 -2.38 -5.06
C ILE A 86 1.67 -1.93 -4.34
N TYR A 87 1.80 -0.62 -4.16
CA TYR A 87 2.87 0.00 -3.39
C TYR A 87 2.40 0.30 -1.97
N TRP A 88 3.30 0.09 -1.01
CA TRP A 88 3.27 0.74 0.29
C TRP A 88 4.48 1.66 0.40
N LEU A 89 4.23 2.93 0.70
CA LEU A 89 5.23 3.90 1.11
C LEU A 89 5.39 3.84 2.62
N ALA A 90 6.61 3.61 3.10
CA ALA A 90 6.91 3.49 4.51
C ALA A 90 8.09 4.40 4.89
N ASP A 91 8.04 4.97 6.07
CA ASP A 91 9.10 5.78 6.65
C ASP A 91 10.30 4.90 7.05
N LEU A 92 11.47 5.08 6.42
CA LEU A 92 12.69 4.32 6.76
C LEU A 92 13.27 4.72 8.10
N THR A 93 12.85 5.84 8.70
CA THR A 93 13.30 6.20 10.04
C THR A 93 12.58 5.40 11.12
N ASP A 94 11.49 4.71 10.79
CA ASP A 94 10.67 3.98 11.74
C ASP A 94 11.25 2.61 12.12
N PRO A 95 11.58 2.37 13.40
CA PRO A 95 12.00 1.06 13.87
C PRO A 95 10.96 -0.06 13.65
N GLU A 96 9.66 0.26 13.65
CA GLU A 96 8.58 -0.70 13.41
C GLU A 96 8.64 -1.27 11.98
N VAL A 97 8.94 -0.42 10.99
CA VAL A 97 9.14 -0.82 9.59
C VAL A 97 10.33 -1.78 9.47
N TRP A 98 11.45 -1.44 10.10
CA TRP A 98 12.64 -2.30 10.08
C TRP A 98 12.44 -3.62 10.80
N ALA A 99 11.77 -3.61 11.95
CA ALA A 99 11.46 -4.83 12.69
C ALA A 99 10.58 -5.78 11.87
N ALA A 100 9.61 -5.24 11.12
CA ALA A 100 8.79 -6.03 10.20
C ALA A 100 9.61 -6.59 9.03
N TYR A 101 10.41 -5.73 8.38
CA TYR A 101 11.31 -6.12 7.29
C TYR A 101 12.24 -7.26 7.70
N ASP A 102 12.83 -7.21 8.89
CA ASP A 102 13.78 -8.22 9.38
C ASP A 102 13.12 -9.58 9.58
N ARG A 103 11.88 -9.59 10.07
CA ARG A 103 11.10 -10.82 10.22
C ARG A 103 10.75 -11.40 8.84
N TRP A 104 10.36 -10.57 7.89
CA TRP A 104 10.05 -11.01 6.53
C TRP A 104 11.28 -11.58 5.81
N LYS A 105 12.41 -10.88 5.85
CA LYS A 105 13.68 -11.33 5.25
C LYS A 105 14.17 -12.63 5.85
N ARG A 106 14.09 -12.79 7.18
CA ARG A 106 14.47 -14.04 7.85
C ARG A 106 13.58 -15.20 7.43
N ALA A 107 12.27 -14.98 7.32
CA ALA A 107 11.32 -16.01 6.89
C ALA A 107 11.34 -16.27 5.37
N GLY A 108 11.83 -15.30 4.58
CA GLY A 108 11.70 -15.29 3.11
C GLY A 108 10.26 -15.14 2.64
N ARG A 109 9.37 -14.55 3.46
CA ARG A 109 7.93 -14.50 3.22
C ARG A 109 7.31 -13.23 3.79
N VAL A 110 6.36 -12.65 3.05
CA VAL A 110 5.61 -11.46 3.47
C VAL A 110 4.11 -11.78 3.43
N PRO A 111 3.44 -11.99 4.57
CA PRO A 111 1.98 -12.13 4.58
C PRO A 111 1.30 -10.80 4.27
N ILE A 112 0.26 -10.85 3.44
CA ILE A 112 -0.49 -9.68 2.99
C ILE A 112 -1.99 -9.97 3.01
N SER A 113 -2.77 -9.03 3.54
CA SER A 113 -4.23 -9.04 3.52
C SER A 113 -4.75 -7.86 2.69
N LEU A 114 -5.47 -8.16 1.61
CA LEU A 114 -6.20 -7.18 0.82
C LEU A 114 -7.64 -7.13 1.30
N ASN A 115 -8.03 -5.96 1.80
CA ASN A 115 -9.30 -5.71 2.44
C ASN A 115 -10.19 -4.88 1.50
N PHE A 116 -11.17 -5.52 0.88
CA PHE A 116 -12.13 -4.83 0.04
C PHE A 116 -13.13 -4.04 0.89
N ASP A 117 -13.59 -2.90 0.36
CA ASP A 117 -14.66 -2.09 0.96
C ASP A 117 -15.90 -2.96 1.29
N ALA A 118 -16.60 -2.64 2.39
CA ALA A 118 -17.78 -3.36 2.87
C ALA A 118 -18.96 -3.36 1.87
N SER A 119 -18.98 -2.42 0.93
CA SER A 119 -19.93 -2.41 -0.20
C SER A 119 -19.65 -3.53 -1.21
N ASN A 120 -18.48 -4.15 -1.16
CA ASN A 120 -18.09 -5.26 -2.01
C ASN A 120 -18.43 -6.60 -1.34
N LYS A 121 -19.08 -7.51 -2.08
CA LYS A 121 -19.41 -8.87 -1.61
C LYS A 121 -18.20 -9.81 -1.54
N ARG A 122 -17.03 -9.34 -1.97
CA ARG A 122 -15.82 -10.16 -2.08
C ARG A 122 -15.13 -10.31 -0.73
N GLU A 123 -14.85 -11.56 -0.35
CA GLU A 123 -14.05 -11.86 0.84
C GLU A 123 -12.63 -11.30 0.71
N ARG A 124 -12.00 -11.00 1.86
CA ARG A 124 -10.61 -10.56 1.93
C ARG A 124 -9.71 -11.53 1.18
N VAL A 125 -8.76 -11.00 0.42
CA VAL A 125 -7.73 -11.83 -0.23
C VAL A 125 -6.50 -11.88 0.68
N PHE A 126 -6.09 -13.10 1.01
CA PHE A 126 -4.87 -13.35 1.77
C PHE A 126 -3.83 -14.04 0.87
N CYS A 127 -2.61 -13.54 0.89
CA CYS A 127 -1.48 -14.17 0.20
C CYS A 127 -0.19 -14.06 1.02
N VAL A 128 0.77 -14.93 0.72
CA VAL A 128 2.07 -14.97 1.38
C VAL A 128 3.16 -15.11 0.31
N PRO A 129 3.44 -14.04 -0.47
CA PRO A 129 4.53 -14.05 -1.43
C PRO A 129 5.88 -14.35 -0.80
N GLU A 130 6.73 -15.02 -1.58
CA GLU A 130 8.13 -15.25 -1.23
C GLU A 130 8.97 -14.00 -1.50
N VAL A 131 9.99 -13.81 -0.68
CA VAL A 131 10.99 -12.75 -0.85
C VAL A 131 12.39 -13.30 -0.66
N SER A 132 13.35 -12.74 -1.38
CA SER A 132 14.76 -13.11 -1.22
C SER A 132 15.24 -12.85 0.20
N ARG A 133 15.89 -13.85 0.81
CA ARG A 133 16.55 -13.73 2.11
C ARG A 133 17.93 -13.06 2.03
N LYS A 134 18.47 -12.89 0.82
CA LYS A 134 19.80 -12.30 0.60
C LYS A 134 19.78 -10.81 0.99
N PRO A 135 20.89 -10.26 1.53
CA PRO A 135 21.01 -8.82 1.73
C PRO A 135 20.75 -8.06 0.43
N SER A 136 20.22 -6.84 0.55
CA SER A 136 20.06 -5.89 -0.55
C SER A 136 20.72 -4.55 -0.19
N SER A 137 20.75 -3.62 -1.15
CA SER A 137 21.21 -2.25 -0.88
C SER A 137 20.26 -1.50 0.05
N LEU A 138 19.02 -1.98 0.25
CA LEU A 138 18.08 -1.35 1.16
C LEU A 138 18.63 -1.33 2.59
N GLU A 139 19.30 -2.41 3.02
CA GLU A 139 19.87 -2.53 4.37
C GLU A 139 20.94 -1.46 4.67
N GLU A 140 21.57 -0.86 3.66
CA GLU A 140 22.51 0.27 3.85
C GLU A 140 21.78 1.52 4.37
N LEU A 141 20.48 1.66 4.07
CA LEU A 141 19.64 2.76 4.53
C LEU A 141 19.23 2.63 6.01
N ARG A 142 19.68 1.59 6.73
CA ARG A 142 19.49 1.51 8.19
C ARG A 142 20.11 2.67 8.95
N VAL A 143 21.03 3.41 8.35
CA VAL A 143 21.57 4.66 8.91
C VAL A 143 20.48 5.69 9.24
N TYR A 144 19.29 5.56 8.65
CA TYR A 144 18.14 6.42 8.94
C TYR A 144 17.27 5.91 10.10
N ALA A 145 17.38 4.64 10.50
CA ALA A 145 16.53 4.02 11.51
C ALA A 145 16.65 4.71 12.88
N GLY A 146 15.50 4.94 13.53
CA GLY A 146 15.41 5.60 14.84
C GLY A 146 15.52 7.12 14.78
N LYS A 147 15.71 7.73 13.61
CA LYS A 147 15.67 9.19 13.48
C LYS A 147 14.26 9.73 13.80
N PRO A 148 14.14 10.94 14.38
CA PRO A 148 12.86 11.56 14.64
C PRO A 148 12.01 11.69 13.38
N LEU A 149 10.70 11.55 13.53
CA LEU A 149 9.76 11.76 12.44
C LEU A 149 9.71 13.26 12.18
N THR A 150 9.80 13.66 10.93
CA THR A 150 9.58 15.04 10.51
C THR A 150 8.27 15.13 9.76
N ASP A 151 7.57 16.26 9.90
CA ASP A 151 6.37 16.54 9.08
C ASP A 151 6.68 16.41 7.59
N TYR A 152 7.91 16.73 7.21
CA TYR A 152 8.40 16.59 5.85
C TYR A 152 8.32 15.16 5.30
N VAL A 153 8.60 14.13 6.10
CA VAL A 153 8.48 12.73 5.67
C VAL A 153 7.02 12.40 5.35
N TRP A 154 6.09 12.81 6.22
CA TRP A 154 4.65 12.61 6.00
C TRP A 154 4.16 13.35 4.75
N GLU A 155 4.48 14.63 4.60
CA GLU A 155 4.09 15.41 3.42
C GLU A 155 4.70 14.84 2.13
N THR A 156 5.92 14.30 2.20
CA THR A 156 6.54 13.61 1.06
C THR A 156 5.78 12.34 0.68
N MET A 157 5.39 11.52 1.67
CA MET A 157 4.59 10.32 1.46
C MET A 157 3.24 10.66 0.79
N MET A 158 2.55 11.68 1.32
CA MET A 158 1.28 12.19 0.78
C MET A 158 1.43 12.72 -0.66
N THR A 159 2.49 13.46 -0.92
CA THR A 159 2.78 14.01 -2.25
C THR A 159 3.05 12.88 -3.24
N LEU A 160 3.87 11.90 -2.87
CA LEU A 160 4.18 10.77 -3.75
C LEU A 160 2.96 9.91 -4.04
N SER A 161 2.09 9.66 -3.06
CA SER A 161 0.90 8.83 -3.26
C SER A 161 -0.12 9.46 -4.20
N THR A 162 -0.18 10.79 -4.26
CA THR A 162 -1.17 11.53 -5.05
C THR A 162 -0.64 12.07 -6.38
N SER A 163 0.69 12.22 -6.52
CA SER A 163 1.31 12.84 -7.70
C SER A 163 1.23 12.03 -9.00
N GLY A 164 0.96 10.71 -8.92
CA GLY A 164 1.08 9.81 -10.08
C GLY A 164 2.52 9.43 -10.44
N LEU A 165 3.53 9.91 -9.72
CA LEU A 165 4.95 9.69 -10.05
C LEU A 165 5.32 8.21 -10.02
N LEU A 166 4.89 7.49 -8.97
CA LEU A 166 5.19 6.07 -8.81
C LEU A 166 4.50 5.24 -9.89
N GLN A 167 3.27 5.59 -10.24
CA GLN A 167 2.50 4.93 -11.29
C GLN A 167 3.19 5.06 -12.66
N ARG A 168 3.78 6.23 -12.95
CA ARG A 168 4.51 6.48 -14.20
C ARG A 168 5.87 5.78 -14.26
N GLN A 169 6.51 5.57 -13.11
CA GLN A 169 7.84 4.96 -13.01
C GLN A 169 7.80 3.46 -12.71
N ALA A 170 6.62 2.92 -12.43
CA ALA A 170 6.43 1.51 -12.11
C ALA A 170 6.84 0.62 -13.29
N THR A 171 7.59 -0.42 -12.97
CA THR A 171 7.98 -1.49 -13.89
C THR A 171 7.48 -2.81 -13.34
N THR A 172 7.21 -3.76 -14.25
CA THR A 172 6.79 -5.10 -13.83
C THR A 172 7.90 -5.79 -13.03
N ASP A 173 7.53 -6.36 -11.89
CA ASP A 173 8.32 -7.29 -11.08
C ASP A 173 8.14 -8.76 -11.58
N LEU A 174 7.24 -9.00 -12.54
CA LEU A 174 6.95 -10.32 -13.12
C LEU A 174 7.40 -10.38 -14.59
N PRO A 175 8.19 -11.38 -15.00
CA PRO A 175 8.55 -11.60 -16.40
C PRO A 175 7.30 -11.75 -17.27
N ASP A 176 7.31 -11.10 -18.43
CA ASP A 176 6.27 -11.19 -19.48
C ASP A 176 4.85 -10.77 -19.05
N VAL A 177 4.70 -10.15 -17.88
CA VAL A 177 3.42 -9.59 -17.42
C VAL A 177 3.45 -8.08 -17.58
N ARG A 178 2.46 -7.53 -18.30
CA ARG A 178 2.30 -6.08 -18.45
C ARG A 178 1.56 -5.50 -17.25
N LEU A 179 2.00 -4.35 -16.76
CA LEU A 179 1.26 -3.57 -15.77
C LEU A 179 0.03 -2.90 -16.41
N GLU A 180 -1.12 -3.11 -15.78
CA GLU A 180 -2.42 -2.54 -16.11
C GLU A 180 -2.83 -1.47 -15.09
N CYS A 181 -2.51 -1.70 -13.81
CA CYS A 181 -2.89 -0.81 -12.72
C CYS A 181 -1.79 -0.73 -11.65
N VAL A 182 -1.59 0.47 -11.09
CA VAL A 182 -0.67 0.71 -9.99
C VAL A 182 -1.39 1.45 -8.87
N LEU A 183 -1.53 0.80 -7.72
CA LEU A 183 -2.17 1.34 -6.52
C LEU A 183 -1.09 1.77 -5.53
N VAL A 184 -1.19 2.97 -4.98
CA VAL A 184 -0.22 3.50 -4.01
C VAL A 184 -0.88 3.73 -2.66
N ASN A 185 -0.33 3.09 -1.64
CA ASN A 185 -0.79 3.18 -0.26
C ASN A 185 0.29 3.80 0.62
N LEU A 186 -0.15 4.49 1.67
CA LEU A 186 0.73 4.82 2.79
C LEU A 186 0.72 3.68 3.80
N LEU A 187 1.90 3.27 4.27
CA LEU A 187 2.02 2.39 5.42
C LEU A 187 2.01 3.22 6.69
N VAL A 188 0.91 3.13 7.45
CA VAL A 188 0.76 3.82 8.72
C VAL A 188 1.10 2.86 9.84
N THR A 189 2.25 3.11 10.44
CA THR A 189 2.72 2.54 11.70
C THR A 189 2.22 3.34 12.90
N LYS A 190 2.50 2.87 14.11
CA LYS A 190 2.03 3.53 15.35
C LYS A 190 2.47 4.98 15.46
N ARG A 191 3.68 5.30 14.97
CA ARG A 191 4.22 6.67 15.04
C ARG A 191 3.52 7.63 14.07
N LEU A 192 2.94 7.11 12.98
CA LEU A 192 2.22 7.89 11.97
C LEU A 192 0.72 8.01 12.25
N GLU A 193 0.17 7.21 13.17
CA GLU A 193 -1.26 7.28 13.54
C GLU A 193 -1.77 8.69 13.89
N PRO A 194 -1.03 9.56 14.61
CA PRO A 194 -1.51 10.91 14.92
C PRO A 194 -1.76 11.77 13.68
N PHE A 195 -0.97 11.58 12.61
CA PHE A 195 -1.10 12.32 11.35
C PHE A 195 -2.34 11.92 10.56
N VAL A 196 -2.79 10.68 10.75
CA VAL A 196 -3.96 10.10 10.09
C VAL A 196 -5.24 10.46 10.83
N LYS A 197 -5.24 10.29 12.16
CA LYS A 197 -6.41 10.58 13.02
C LYS A 197 -6.83 12.06 13.01
N GLY A 198 -5.90 12.97 12.71
CA GLY A 198 -6.18 14.40 12.58
C GLY A 198 -6.61 14.87 11.18
N ARG A 199 -6.57 14.00 10.15
CA ARG A 199 -6.70 14.42 8.74
C ARG A 199 -7.57 13.52 7.85
N LEU A 200 -8.06 12.38 8.34
CA LEU A 200 -9.06 11.58 7.63
C LEU A 200 -10.48 11.93 8.09
N HIS A 201 -11.29 12.46 7.18
CA HIS A 201 -12.73 12.45 7.35
C HIS A 201 -13.26 11.06 6.99
N ASP A 202 -13.77 10.33 7.98
CA ASP A 202 -14.38 8.98 7.82
C ASP A 202 -15.65 8.97 6.92
N ARG A 203 -16.03 10.11 6.34
CA ARG A 203 -17.13 10.22 5.36
C ARG A 203 -16.82 11.26 4.29
N LYS A 204 -17.11 10.89 3.04
CA LYS A 204 -17.25 11.81 1.90
C LYS A 204 -18.23 12.93 2.28
N PRO A 205 -17.86 14.22 2.23
CA PRO A 205 -18.84 15.30 2.30
C PRO A 205 -19.79 15.12 1.10
N LYS A 206 -21.07 14.90 1.38
CA LYS A 206 -22.11 15.01 0.35
C LYS A 206 -22.21 16.50 0.00
N VAL A 207 -21.47 16.93 -1.02
CA VAL A 207 -21.78 18.20 -1.68
C VAL A 207 -23.10 17.97 -2.43
N ALA A 208 -24.21 18.31 -1.75
CA ALA A 208 -25.46 18.54 -2.44
C ALA A 208 -25.27 19.85 -3.23
N MET A 209 -25.08 19.72 -4.55
CA MET A 209 -25.21 20.87 -5.43
C MET A 209 -26.61 21.45 -5.22
N PRO A 210 -26.76 22.76 -4.90
CA PRO A 210 -28.07 23.37 -4.91
C PRO A 210 -28.62 23.22 -6.33
N SER A 211 -29.80 22.60 -6.45
CA SER A 211 -30.54 22.60 -7.70
C SER A 211 -30.81 24.06 -8.05
N SER A 212 -30.09 24.59 -9.02
CA SER A 212 -30.48 25.82 -9.70
C SER A 212 -31.80 25.51 -10.38
N ARG A 213 -32.90 25.88 -9.72
CA ARG A 213 -34.19 25.99 -10.39
C ARG A 213 -34.02 27.04 -11.48
N LEU A 214 -33.91 26.57 -12.72
CA LEU A 214 -34.43 27.28 -13.87
C LEU A 214 -35.84 27.74 -13.50
N ARG A 215 -35.99 29.04 -13.24
CA ARG A 215 -37.27 29.70 -13.37
C ARG A 215 -37.25 30.33 -14.74
N ASP A 216 -37.98 29.68 -15.64
CA ASP A 216 -38.56 30.32 -16.80
C ASP A 216 -39.31 31.58 -16.34
N ALA A 217 -38.96 32.72 -16.93
CA ALA A 217 -39.79 33.91 -16.91
C ALA A 217 -40.16 34.19 -18.38
N ILE A 218 -41.47 34.20 -18.58
CA ILE A 218 -42.23 34.61 -19.77
C ILE A 218 -41.79 35.99 -20.24
#